data_AF-X1HPH5-F1
#
_entry.id   AF-X1HPH5-F1
#
_cell.length_a   1.000
_cell.length_b   1.000
_cell.length_c   1.000
_cell.angle_alpha   90.00
_cell.angle_beta   90.00
_cell.angle_gamma   90.00
#
_symmetry.space_group_name_H-M   'P 1'
#
loop_
_entity.id
_entity.type
_entity.pdbx_description
1 polymer ?
#
loop_
_entity_poly.entity_id
_entity_poly.type
_entity_poly.pdbx_seq_one_letter_code
_entity_poly.pdbx_strand_id
1 'polypeptide(L)'
;MRLQSRTHWDNIKHGIFAIRSPYRPNPIGFSVFKLEKIEKNLIYVENLDLIDGTPVLDIKPFIPSIDNRETDKIGWIKGKF
;
A
#
# COMPACT_ATOMS: atom_id res chain seq x y z
N MET A 1 -20.39 7.30 0.61
CA MET A 1 -19.23 6.43 0.30
C MET A 1 -19.57 4.98 0.67
N ARG A 2 -19.21 3.98 -0.14
CA ARG A 2 -19.43 2.57 0.18
C ARG A 2 -18.25 2.03 0.99
N LEU A 3 -18.49 1.52 2.19
CA LEU A 3 -17.44 0.96 3.08
C LEU A 3 -17.14 -0.52 2.84
N GLN A 4 -17.54 -1.06 1.68
CA GLN A 4 -17.27 -2.43 1.29
C GLN A 4 -16.97 -2.54 -0.21
N SER A 5 -15.99 -3.36 -0.59
CA SER A 5 -15.65 -3.64 -2.00
C SER A 5 -15.22 -5.09 -2.20
N ARG A 6 -15.27 -5.55 -3.45
CA ARG A 6 -14.62 -6.80 -3.86
C ARG A 6 -13.14 -6.56 -4.13
N THR A 7 -12.33 -7.60 -3.97
CA THR A 7 -10.90 -7.60 -4.33
C THR A 7 -10.70 -8.56 -5.50
N HIS A 8 -9.51 -8.57 -6.10
CA HIS A 8 -9.16 -9.57 -7.11
C HIS A 8 -9.03 -10.99 -6.54
N TRP A 9 -8.84 -11.11 -5.22
CA TRP A 9 -8.54 -12.37 -4.53
C TRP A 9 -9.78 -13.13 -4.06
N ASP A 10 -10.96 -12.50 -4.06
CA ASP A 10 -12.17 -13.13 -3.53
C ASP A 10 -13.46 -12.54 -4.10
N ASN A 11 -14.47 -13.39 -4.23
CA ASN A 11 -15.78 -13.02 -4.77
C ASN A 11 -16.73 -12.42 -3.72
N ILE A 12 -16.36 -12.47 -2.44
CA ILE A 12 -17.12 -11.85 -1.36
C ILE A 12 -16.67 -10.40 -1.17
N LYS A 13 -17.59 -9.52 -0.77
CA LYS A 13 -17.26 -8.14 -0.43
C LYS A 13 -16.61 -8.09 0.95
N HIS A 14 -15.52 -7.34 1.05
CA HIS A 14 -14.79 -7.09 2.28
C HIS A 14 -14.92 -5.62 2.67
N GLY A 15 -14.84 -5.32 3.97
CA GLY A 15 -14.81 -3.93 4.45
C GLY A 15 -13.60 -3.18 3.90
N ILE A 16 -13.74 -1.90 3.55
CA ILE A 16 -12.65 -1.11 2.93
C ILE A 16 -11.39 -1.06 3.80
N PHE A 17 -11.52 -1.04 5.14
CA PHE A 17 -10.39 -1.04 6.06
C PHE A 17 -9.73 -2.42 6.22
N ALA A 18 -10.36 -3.50 5.75
CA ALA A 18 -9.81 -4.85 5.74
C ALA A 18 -9.10 -5.18 4.40
N ILE A 19 -9.02 -4.22 3.47
CA ILE A 19 -8.44 -4.40 2.13
C ILE A 19 -7.60 -3.18 1.72
N ARG A 20 -6.85 -3.31 0.61
CA ARG A 20 -6.00 -2.23 0.05
C ARG A 20 -6.66 -1.48 -1.11
N SER A 21 -7.98 -1.25 -1.06
CA SER A 21 -8.68 -0.52 -2.12
C SER A 21 -8.28 0.97 -2.15
N PRO A 22 -8.04 1.58 -3.34
CA PRO A 22 -7.82 3.02 -3.46
C PRO A 22 -9.08 3.84 -3.16
N TYR A 23 -10.28 3.23 -3.24
CA TYR A 23 -11.56 3.89 -2.95
C TYR A 23 -11.86 3.88 -1.44
N ARG A 24 -11.19 4.76 -0.69
CA ARG A 24 -11.26 4.87 0.78
C ARG A 24 -11.49 6.32 1.23
N PRO A 25 -12.06 6.58 2.42
CA PRO A 25 -12.45 7.94 2.85
C PRO A 25 -11.32 8.96 2.74
N ASN A 26 -10.10 8.53 3.09
CA ASN A 26 -8.87 9.28 2.87
C ASN A 26 -8.02 8.47 1.86
N PRO A 27 -7.99 8.83 0.57
CA PRO A 27 -7.35 8.06 -0.51
C PRO A 27 -5.81 8.16 -0.46
N ILE A 28 -5.23 7.74 0.66
CA ILE A 28 -3.80 7.72 0.91
C ILE A 28 -3.31 6.29 0.66
N GLY A 29 -2.44 6.17 -0.34
CA GLY A 29 -1.60 5.00 -0.58
C GLY A 29 -0.28 5.10 0.18
N PHE A 30 0.34 3.96 0.41
CA PHE A 30 1.70 3.89 0.95
C PHE A 30 2.42 2.72 0.28
N SER A 31 3.66 2.95 -0.12
CA SER A 31 4.49 1.99 -0.83
C SER A 31 5.86 1.98 -0.16
N VAL A 32 6.42 0.78 0.05
CA VAL A 32 7.84 0.62 0.39
C VAL A 32 8.57 0.45 -0.93
N PHE A 33 9.48 1.38 -1.23
CA PHE A 33 10.22 1.41 -2.49
C PHE A 33 11.72 1.27 -2.25
N LYS A 34 12.44 0.84 -3.28
CA LYS A 34 13.90 0.80 -3.27
C LYS A 34 14.42 2.14 -3.78
N LEU A 35 15.35 2.75 -3.06
CA LEU A 35 16.02 3.98 -3.48
C LEU A 35 17.20 3.62 -4.39
N GLU A 36 17.19 4.13 -5.63
CA GLU A 36 18.32 3.97 -6.55
C GLU A 36 19.33 5.11 -6.41
N LYS A 37 18.84 6.35 -6.48
CA LYS A 37 19.68 7.55 -6.36
C LYS A 37 18.85 8.79 -6.04
N ILE A 38 19.54 9.82 -5.57
CA ILE A 38 19.00 11.17 -5.35
C ILE A 38 19.81 12.15 -6.19
N GLU A 39 19.13 12.95 -7.01
CA GLU A 39 19.75 14.02 -7.80
C GLU A 39 19.00 15.32 -7.58
N LYS A 40 19.60 16.25 -6.82
CA LYS A 40 18.96 17.51 -6.40
C LYS A 40 17.63 17.23 -5.69
N ASN A 41 16.51 17.60 -6.31
CA ASN A 41 15.15 17.43 -5.82
C ASN A 41 14.42 16.23 -6.48
N LEU A 42 15.15 15.36 -7.18
CA LEU A 42 14.62 14.15 -7.80
C LEU A 42 15.08 12.92 -7.01
N ILE A 43 14.14 12.01 -6.75
CA ILE A 43 14.36 10.74 -6.08
C ILE A 43 14.00 9.63 -7.08
N TYR A 44 14.98 8.82 -7.45
CA TYR A 44 14.83 7.72 -8.38
C TYR A 44 14.61 6.44 -7.59
N VAL A 45 13.54 5.72 -7.87
CA VAL A 45 13.09 4.59 -7.06
C VAL A 45 12.56 3.44 -7.92
N GLU A 46 12.57 2.24 -7.36
CA GLU A 46 11.96 1.03 -7.92
C GLU A 46 10.83 0.52 -7.02
N ASN A 47 9.95 -0.34 -7.56
CA ASN A 47 8.85 -1.01 -6.87
C ASN A 47 7.73 -0.08 -6.36
N LEU A 48 7.37 0.94 -7.14
CA LEU A 48 6.16 1.75 -6.91
C LEU A 48 4.93 1.16 -7.59
N ASP A 49 3.75 1.35 -6.97
CA ASP A 49 2.42 0.97 -7.46
C ASP A 49 1.54 2.20 -7.75
N LEU A 50 2.17 3.30 -8.20
CA LEU A 50 1.54 4.60 -8.45
C LEU A 50 1.45 4.89 -9.95
N ILE A 51 0.42 5.64 -10.35
CA ILE A 51 0.30 6.17 -11.71
C ILE A 51 1.08 7.50 -11.83
N ASP A 52 1.49 7.84 -13.06
CA ASP A 52 2.16 9.11 -13.32
C ASP A 52 1.30 10.31 -12.88
N GLY A 53 1.95 11.34 -12.35
CA GLY A 53 1.29 12.53 -11.78
C GLY A 53 0.62 12.34 -10.41
N THR A 54 0.74 11.16 -9.76
CA THR A 54 0.22 10.96 -8.40
C THR A 54 0.92 11.90 -7.41
N PRO A 55 0.20 12.73 -6.62
CA PRO A 55 0.82 13.62 -5.65
C PRO A 55 1.50 12.85 -4.51
N VAL A 56 2.73 13.27 -4.16
CA VAL A 56 3.47 12.75 -3.00
C VAL A 56 3.14 13.60 -1.78
N LEU A 57 2.70 12.95 -0.70
CA LEU A 57 2.34 13.62 0.56
C LEU A 57 3.50 13.63 1.58
N ASP A 58 4.29 12.55 1.61
CA ASP A 58 5.30 12.33 2.65
C ASP A 58 6.33 11.28 2.20
N ILE A 59 7.56 11.37 2.71
CA ILE A 59 8.65 10.44 2.47
C ILE A 59 9.37 10.18 3.79
N LYS A 60 9.54 8.90 4.16
CA LYS A 60 10.20 8.48 5.39
C LYS A 60 11.18 7.34 5.13
N PRO A 61 12.29 7.24 5.90
CA PRO A 61 13.15 6.08 5.82
C PRO A 61 12.41 4.83 6.30
N PHE A 62 12.59 3.73 5.58
CA PHE A 62 12.16 2.40 6.04
C PHE A 62 13.17 1.89 7.06
N ILE A 63 12.69 1.56 8.27
CA ILE A 63 13.51 1.07 9.37
C ILE A 63 13.09 -0.37 9.66
N PRO A 64 13.87 -1.39 9.23
CA PRO A 64 13.46 -2.79 9.31
C PRO A 64 13.06 -3.25 10.72
N SER A 65 13.70 -2.73 11.77
CA SER A 65 13.38 -3.06 13.17
C SER A 65 12.06 -2.47 13.67
N ILE A 66 11.46 -1.53 12.93
CA ILE A 66 10.23 -0.82 13.31
C ILE A 66 9.09 -1.19 12.35
N ASP A 67 9.38 -1.25 11.05
CA ASP A 67 8.37 -1.38 10.01
C ASP A 67 8.03 -2.84 9.68
N ASN A 68 8.97 -3.79 9.88
CA ASN A 68 8.64 -5.21 9.78
C ASN A 68 7.84 -5.65 11.00
N ARG A 69 6.66 -6.23 10.75
CA ARG A 69 5.78 -6.75 11.79
C ARG A 69 5.52 -8.23 11.53
N GLU A 70 5.89 -9.05 12.51
CA GLU A 70 5.45 -10.45 12.55
C GLU A 70 3.95 -10.52 12.86
N THR A 71 3.26 -11.47 12.22
CA THR A 71 1.83 -11.70 12.46
C THR A 71 1.50 -13.18 12.41
N ASP A 72 0.74 -13.66 13.39
CA ASP A 72 0.28 -15.05 13.44
C ASP A 72 -0.93 -15.30 12.54
N LYS A 73 -1.61 -14.23 12.10
CA LYS A 73 -2.86 -14.30 11.31
C LYS A 73 -2.86 -13.25 10.20
N ILE A 74 -3.30 -13.68 9.02
CA ILE A 74 -3.47 -12.83 7.83
C ILE A 74 -4.94 -12.61 7.45
N GLY A 75 -5.87 -13.19 8.22
CA GLY A 75 -7.32 -12.99 8.04
C GLY A 75 -7.89 -13.73 6.82
N TRP A 76 -8.88 -13.11 6.18
CA TRP A 76 -9.67 -13.69 5.08
C TRP A 76 -8.84 -14.03 3.83
N ILE A 77 -7.64 -13.47 3.71
CA ILE A 77 -6.73 -13.68 2.56
C ILE A 77 -5.98 -15.02 2.63
N LYS A 78 -6.08 -15.75 3.75
CA LYS A 78 -5.44 -17.07 3.91
C LYS A 78 -5.89 -18.04 2.82
N GLY A 79 -4.93 -18.59 2.08
CA GLY A 79 -5.19 -19.54 0.99
C GLY A 79 -5.73 -18.90 -0.29
N LYS A 80 -5.60 -17.57 -0.44
CA LYS A 80 -6.02 -16.83 -1.64
C LYS A 80 -4.85 -16.33 -2.50
N PHE A 81 -3.62 -16.56 -2.06
CA PHE A 81 -2.36 -16.32 -2.77
C PHE A 81 -1.50 -17.58 -2.72
#